data_AF-A0A9P0G3X2-F1
#
_entry.id   AF-A0A9P0G3X2-F1
#
_cell.length_a   1.000
_cell.length_b   1.000
_cell.length_c   1.000
_cell.angle_alpha   90.00
_cell.angle_beta   90.00
_cell.angle_gamma   90.00
#
_symmetry.space_group_name_H-M   'P 1'
#
loop_
_entity.id
_entity.type
_entity.pdbx_description
1 polymer ?
#
loop_
_entity_poly.entity_id
_entity_poly.type
_entity_poly.pdbx_seq_one_letter_code
_entity_poly.pdbx_strand_id
1 'polypeptide(L)'
;MTNCRKKMPVVPLNLNNFESSIISAGCPYVLTSPRSLRACKKAGIKPVELLYQSTSQIADDLGVHPKYVTDVFLQRETDRQKKLDLVRKIRNDIIADETLIKSLDLAHHKDNLTCLSTCSRGNRTPTSLRRRHHSSLHHLKGL
;
A
#
# COMPACT_ATOMS: atom_id res chain seq x y z
N MET A 1 42.80 -4.55 0.51
CA MET A 1 42.24 -3.73 1.62
C MET A 1 41.08 -2.90 1.08
N THR A 2 39.85 -3.44 1.02
CA THR A 2 38.67 -2.69 0.55
C THR A 2 38.06 -1.92 1.72
N ASN A 3 38.33 -0.62 1.71
CA ASN A 3 37.98 0.38 2.70
C ASN A 3 36.45 0.53 2.89
N CYS A 4 36.08 0.78 4.14
CA CYS A 4 34.77 0.95 4.74
C CYS A 4 33.71 1.61 3.84
N ARG A 5 32.81 0.80 3.24
CA ARG A 5 31.50 1.32 2.82
C ARG A 5 30.76 1.70 4.09
N LYS A 6 30.72 3.01 4.39
CA LYS A 6 29.75 3.60 5.33
C LYS A 6 28.43 2.85 5.13
N LYS A 7 27.94 2.15 6.15
CA LYS A 7 26.60 1.55 6.14
C LYS A 7 25.61 2.72 6.09
N MET A 8 25.37 3.27 4.89
CA MET A 8 24.25 4.16 4.67
C MET A 8 23.01 3.36 5.07
N PRO A 9 22.07 3.95 5.84
CA PRO A 9 20.79 3.30 6.06
C PRO A 9 20.23 2.96 4.69
N VAL A 10 20.01 1.66 4.44
CA VAL A 10 19.51 1.17 3.16
C VAL A 10 18.07 1.65 3.06
N VAL A 11 17.87 2.81 2.45
CA VAL A 11 16.55 3.37 2.20
C VAL A 11 15.84 2.41 1.24
N PRO A 12 14.63 1.92 1.57
CA PRO A 12 13.92 1.02 0.69
C PRO A 12 13.59 1.72 -0.63
N LEU A 13 13.90 1.03 -1.74
CA LEU A 13 13.58 1.45 -3.09
C LEU A 13 12.07 1.37 -3.30
N ASN A 14 11.49 2.48 -3.75
CA ASN A 14 10.07 2.69 -3.88
C ASN A 14 9.81 3.58 -5.11
N LEU A 15 8.53 3.72 -5.51
CA LEU A 15 8.12 4.42 -6.75
C LEU A 15 8.53 5.91 -6.85
N ASN A 16 9.05 6.50 -5.77
CA ASN A 16 9.43 7.91 -5.72
C ASN A 16 10.96 8.10 -5.69
N ASN A 17 11.74 7.04 -5.45
CA ASN A 17 13.19 7.16 -5.29
C ASN A 17 14.02 6.17 -6.13
N PHE A 18 13.37 5.22 -6.83
CA PHE A 18 14.08 4.17 -7.58
C PHE A 18 14.87 4.69 -8.79
N GLU A 19 14.49 5.84 -9.36
CA GLU A 19 15.22 6.47 -10.48
C GLU A 19 16.47 7.23 -10.01
N SER A 20 16.66 7.42 -8.71
CA SER A 20 17.85 8.10 -8.19
C SER A 20 19.07 7.18 -8.25
N SER A 21 20.06 7.55 -9.06
CA SER A 21 21.32 6.82 -9.21
C SER A 21 22.08 6.65 -7.90
N ILE A 22 21.98 7.61 -6.99
CA ILE A 22 22.62 7.59 -5.66
C ILE A 22 22.00 6.50 -4.77
N ILE A 23 20.67 6.34 -4.84
CA ILE A 23 19.92 5.43 -3.96
C ILE A 23 19.92 4.01 -4.53
N SER A 24 19.92 3.86 -5.86
CA SER A 24 19.93 2.57 -6.56
C SER A 24 21.34 1.94 -6.65
N ALA A 25 22.41 2.72 -6.49
CA ALA A 25 23.79 2.24 -6.59
C ALA A 25 24.07 1.08 -5.61
N GLY A 26 24.23 -0.13 -6.17
CA GLY A 26 24.58 -1.33 -5.42
C GLY A 26 23.39 -2.19 -4.94
N CYS A 27 22.16 -1.89 -5.37
CA CYS A 27 21.01 -2.77 -5.13
C CYS A 27 20.63 -3.54 -6.42
N PRO A 28 20.52 -4.88 -6.39
CA PRO A 28 20.14 -5.66 -7.57
C PRO A 28 18.62 -5.63 -7.87
N TYR A 29 17.83 -5.02 -6.99
CA TYR A 29 16.36 -5.01 -7.09
C TYR A 29 15.84 -3.66 -7.58
N VAL A 30 14.75 -3.68 -8.35
CA VAL A 30 14.09 -2.46 -8.83
C VAL A 30 13.29 -1.75 -7.73
N LEU A 31 12.56 -2.52 -6.92
CA LEU A 31 11.75 -2.04 -5.80
C LEU A 31 11.92 -2.98 -4.60
N THR A 32 12.01 -2.41 -3.40
CA THR A 32 12.09 -3.19 -2.14
C THR A 32 11.02 -2.78 -1.12
N SER A 33 10.32 -1.67 -1.33
CA SER A 33 9.20 -1.25 -0.47
C SER A 33 7.97 -2.15 -0.66
N PRO A 34 7.43 -2.77 0.41
CA PRO A 34 6.25 -3.62 0.33
C PRO A 34 5.03 -2.91 -0.27
N ARG A 35 4.83 -1.62 0.04
CA ARG A 35 3.71 -0.82 -0.49
C ARG A 35 3.84 -0.62 -2.00
N SER A 36 5.04 -0.35 -2.50
CA SER A 36 5.30 -0.22 -3.92
C SER A 36 5.09 -1.54 -4.67
N LEU A 37 5.57 -2.65 -4.10
CA LEU A 37 5.36 -3.99 -4.68
C LEU A 37 3.87 -4.37 -4.73
N ARG A 38 3.10 -4.06 -3.68
CA ARG A 38 1.64 -4.27 -3.69
C ARG A 38 0.94 -3.41 -4.75
N ALA A 39 1.36 -2.16 -4.93
CA ALA A 39 0.80 -1.30 -5.96
C ALA A 39 1.07 -1.84 -7.37
N CYS A 40 2.30 -2.26 -7.66
CA CYS A 40 2.64 -2.93 -8.92
C CYS A 40 1.78 -4.16 -9.17
N LYS A 41 1.64 -5.03 -8.16
CA LYS A 41 0.80 -6.24 -8.23
C LYS A 41 -0.67 -5.90 -8.50
N LYS A 42 -1.23 -4.90 -7.82
CA LYS A 42 -2.63 -4.45 -7.99
C LYS A 42 -2.87 -3.81 -9.36
N ALA A 43 -1.86 -3.16 -9.93
CA ALA A 43 -1.93 -2.58 -11.28
C ALA A 43 -1.68 -3.59 -12.41
N GLY A 44 -1.20 -4.80 -12.10
CA GLY A 44 -0.76 -5.78 -13.10
C GLY A 44 0.51 -5.38 -13.85
N ILE A 45 1.31 -4.45 -13.31
CA ILE A 45 2.52 -3.91 -13.95
C ILE A 45 3.75 -4.51 -13.27
N LYS A 46 4.68 -5.08 -14.04
CA LYS A 46 5.94 -5.59 -13.49
C LYS A 46 6.88 -4.43 -13.15
N PRO A 47 7.63 -4.48 -12.04
CA PRO A 47 8.59 -3.41 -11.69
C PRO A 47 9.60 -3.08 -12.79
N VAL A 48 10.05 -4.08 -13.56
CA VAL A 48 10.98 -3.90 -14.69
C VAL A 48 10.42 -3.01 -15.80
N GLU A 49 9.09 -2.98 -15.99
CA GLU A 49 8.44 -2.17 -17.02
C GLU A 49 8.44 -0.67 -16.68
N LEU A 50 8.78 -0.31 -15.44
CA LEU A 50 8.87 1.08 -14.98
C LEU A 50 10.26 1.67 -15.22
N LEU A 51 11.25 0.84 -15.59
CA LEU A 51 12.62 1.28 -15.83
C LEU A 51 12.71 2.07 -17.13
N TYR A 52 13.48 3.16 -17.09
CA TYR A 52 13.83 3.92 -18.27
C TYR A 52 14.62 3.05 -19.26
N GLN A 53 14.24 3.11 -20.53
CA GLN A 53 14.95 2.47 -21.63
C GLN A 53 15.59 3.53 -22.51
N SER A 54 16.90 3.43 -22.75
CA SER A 54 17.59 4.39 -23.62
C SER A 54 17.34 4.09 -25.11
N THR A 55 17.56 5.08 -25.98
CA THR A 55 17.49 4.88 -27.44
C THR A 55 18.48 3.83 -27.93
N SER A 56 19.65 3.69 -27.29
CA SER A 56 20.61 2.63 -27.61
C SER A 56 20.03 1.25 -27.33
N GLN A 57 19.42 1.04 -26.16
CA GLN A 57 18.82 -0.25 -25.81
C GLN A 57 17.69 -0.61 -26.78
N ILE A 58 16.84 0.36 -27.13
CA ILE A 58 15.75 0.13 -28.08
C ILE A 58 16.29 -0.16 -29.48
N ALA A 59 17.37 0.49 -29.89
CA ALA A 59 18.05 0.23 -31.15
C ALA A 59 18.67 -1.17 -31.21
N ASP A 60 19.32 -1.58 -30.13
CA ASP A 60 19.89 -2.93 -30.00
C ASP A 60 18.80 -4.00 -30.07
N ASP A 61 17.67 -3.80 -29.38
CA ASP A 61 16.49 -4.69 -29.42
C ASP A 61 15.90 -4.82 -30.83
N LEU A 62 15.95 -3.75 -31.63
CA LEU A 62 15.37 -3.68 -32.98
C LEU A 62 16.37 -3.96 -34.11
N GLY A 63 17.67 -4.06 -33.81
CA GLY A 63 18.72 -4.24 -34.82
C GLY A 63 18.90 -3.05 -35.76
N VAL A 64 18.59 -1.83 -35.30
CA VAL A 64 18.67 -0.59 -36.12
C VAL A 64 19.58 0.44 -35.47
N HIS A 65 19.99 1.47 -36.21
CA HIS A 65 20.80 2.55 -35.64
C HIS A 65 19.95 3.46 -34.69
N PRO A 66 20.49 3.94 -33.55
CA PRO A 66 19.76 4.76 -32.56
C PRO A 66 19.05 6.02 -33.08
N LYS A 67 19.48 6.56 -34.23
CA LYS A 67 18.79 7.69 -34.88
C LYS A 67 17.40 7.36 -35.42
N TYR A 68 17.10 6.09 -35.67
CA TYR A 68 15.82 5.66 -36.28
C TYR A 68 14.76 5.25 -35.27
N VAL A 69 15.07 5.26 -33.96
CA VAL A 69 14.15 4.76 -32.92
C VAL A 69 13.49 5.88 -32.11
N THR A 70 13.65 7.15 -32.52
CA THR A 70 13.15 8.31 -31.76
C THR A 70 11.65 8.21 -31.49
N ASP A 71 10.84 7.91 -32.51
CA ASP A 71 9.37 7.83 -32.34
C ASP A 71 8.97 6.66 -31.44
N VAL A 72 9.63 5.51 -31.59
CA VAL A 72 9.42 4.32 -30.76
C VAL A 72 9.81 4.62 -29.30
N PHE A 73 10.92 5.32 -29.09
CA PHE A 73 11.37 5.76 -27.77
C PHE A 73 10.34 6.69 -27.12
N LEU A 74 9.85 7.70 -27.84
CA LEU A 74 8.85 8.65 -27.32
C LEU A 74 7.55 7.95 -26.93
N GLN A 75 7.08 7.00 -27.75
CA GLN A 75 5.91 6.20 -27.43
C GLN A 75 6.12 5.35 -26.18
N ARG A 76 7.22 4.59 -26.12
CA ARG A 76 7.55 3.74 -24.96
C ARG A 76 7.70 4.55 -23.68
N GLU A 77 8.36 5.72 -23.76
CA GLU A 77 8.53 6.60 -22.61
C GLU A 77 7.19 7.19 -22.15
N THR A 78 6.33 7.60 -23.09
CA THR A 78 4.97 8.07 -22.77
C THR A 78 4.17 6.99 -22.04
N ASP A 79 4.21 5.75 -22.52
CA ASP A 79 3.52 4.63 -21.89
C ASP A 79 4.12 4.27 -20.52
N ARG A 80 5.45 4.37 -20.37
CA ARG A 80 6.14 4.21 -19.10
C ARG A 80 5.68 5.23 -18.07
N GLN A 81 5.53 6.50 -18.45
CA GLN A 81 5.05 7.56 -17.56
C GLN A 81 3.60 7.31 -17.12
N LYS A 82 2.71 6.93 -18.05
CA LYS A 82 1.31 6.56 -17.70
C LYS A 82 1.27 5.40 -16.70
N LYS A 83 2.10 4.37 -16.90
CA LYS A 83 2.24 3.25 -15.96
C LYS A 83 2.72 3.74 -14.59
N LEU A 84 3.72 4.60 -14.55
CA LEU A 84 4.24 5.16 -13.29
C LEU A 84 3.16 5.92 -12.52
N ASP A 85 2.40 6.79 -13.19
CA ASP A 85 1.35 7.58 -12.56
C ASP A 85 0.25 6.70 -11.99
N LEU A 86 -0.18 5.69 -12.75
CA LEU A 86 -1.16 4.71 -12.29
C LEU A 86 -0.69 3.99 -11.02
N VAL A 87 0.54 3.46 -11.02
CA VAL A 87 1.07 2.69 -9.89
C VAL A 87 1.31 3.61 -8.67
N ARG A 88 1.76 4.86 -8.88
CA ARG A 88 1.89 5.86 -7.82
C ARG A 88 0.54 6.19 -7.18
N LYS A 89 -0.51 6.36 -7.99
CA LYS A 89 -1.87 6.57 -7.49
C LYS A 89 -2.33 5.40 -6.62
N ILE A 90 -2.21 4.17 -7.12
CA ILE A 90 -2.60 2.97 -6.36
C ILE A 90 -1.82 2.84 -5.05
N ARG A 91 -0.52 3.17 -5.05
CA ARG A 91 0.29 3.19 -3.82
C ARG A 91 -0.27 4.19 -2.80
N ASN A 92 -0.66 5.38 -3.25
CA ASN A 92 -1.21 6.41 -2.37
C ASN A 92 -2.57 5.97 -1.81
N ASP A 93 -3.41 5.33 -2.63
CA ASP A 93 -4.68 4.75 -2.17
C ASP A 93 -4.43 3.70 -1.07
N ILE A 94 -3.45 2.80 -1.24
CA ILE A 94 -3.06 1.81 -0.21
C ILE A 94 -2.61 2.51 1.08
N ILE A 95 -1.86 3.62 0.98
CA ILE A 95 -1.43 4.37 2.16
C ILE A 95 -2.64 5.00 2.84
N ALA A 96 -3.56 5.59 2.08
CA ALA A 96 -4.77 6.21 2.61
C ALA A 96 -5.65 5.18 3.33
N ASP A 97 -5.89 4.02 2.72
CA ASP A 97 -6.66 2.91 3.31
C ASP A 97 -6.02 2.45 4.64
N GLU A 98 -4.70 2.26 4.66
CA GLU A 98 -3.98 1.88 5.89
C GLU A 98 -4.11 2.95 6.98
N THR A 99 -4.07 4.23 6.62
CA THR A 99 -4.23 5.31 7.59
C THR A 99 -5.66 5.37 8.15
N LEU A 100 -6.66 5.15 7.29
CA LEU A 100 -8.06 5.12 7.69
C LEU A 100 -8.30 3.95 8.66
N ILE A 101 -7.86 2.74 8.33
CA ILE A 101 -8.01 1.56 9.20
C ILE A 101 -7.38 1.82 10.58
N LYS A 102 -6.15 2.34 10.62
CA LYS A 102 -5.47 2.67 11.88
C LYS A 102 -6.24 3.69 12.72
N SER A 103 -6.85 4.69 12.08
CA SER A 103 -7.66 5.68 12.79
C SER A 103 -8.94 5.08 13.39
N LEU A 104 -9.57 4.13 12.70
CA LEU A 104 -10.76 3.41 13.18
C LEU A 104 -10.41 2.49 14.36
N ASP A 105 -9.29 1.77 14.30
CA ASP A 105 -8.83 0.91 15.40
C ASP A 105 -8.51 1.71 16.66
N LEU A 106 -7.92 2.91 16.53
CA LEU A 106 -7.67 3.82 17.64
C LEU A 106 -8.97 4.35 18.28
N ALA A 107 -10.05 4.51 17.50
CA ALA A 107 -11.35 4.91 18.04
C ALA A 107 -11.95 3.80 18.91
N HIS A 108 -11.96 2.55 18.42
CA HIS A 108 -12.49 1.41 19.17
C HIS A 108 -11.73 1.11 20.48
N HIS A 109 -10.44 1.46 20.57
CA HIS A 109 -9.70 1.29 21.83
C HIS A 109 -10.06 2.35 22.88
N LYS A 110 -10.45 3.58 22.47
CA LYS A 110 -10.90 4.64 23.40
C LYS A 110 -12.25 4.33 24.03
N ASP A 111 -13.14 3.68 23.28
CA ASP A 111 -14.46 3.29 23.78
C ASP A 111 -14.37 2.21 24.88
N ASN A 112 -13.28 1.42 24.90
CA ASN A 112 -13.01 0.44 25.95
C ASN A 112 -12.32 1.00 27.21
N LEU A 113 -11.72 2.20 27.16
CA LEU A 113 -11.18 2.86 28.37
C LEU A 113 -12.18 3.78 29.06
N THR A 114 -13.28 4.13 28.40
CA THR A 114 -14.30 5.05 28.96
C THR A 114 -15.31 4.34 29.87
N CYS A 115 -15.34 3.00 29.89
CA CYS A 115 -16.24 2.22 30.75
C CYS A 115 -15.66 1.87 32.14
N LEU A 116 -14.43 2.28 32.48
CA LEU A 116 -13.80 1.99 33.78
C LEU A 116 -13.74 3.18 34.77
N SER A 117 -14.34 4.34 34.48
CA SER A 117 -14.19 5.54 35.33
C SER A 117 -15.45 6.04 36.06
N THR A 118 -16.56 5.27 36.07
CA THR A 118 -17.76 5.66 36.86
C THR A 118 -18.26 4.53 37.77
N CYS A 119 -17.41 4.06 38.67
CA CYS A 119 -17.88 3.42 39.90
C CYS A 119 -17.21 4.06 41.12
N SER A 120 -17.81 5.13 41.63
CA SER A 120 -17.70 5.50 43.05
C SER A 120 -18.84 6.43 43.48
N ARG A 121 -19.63 5.88 44.41
CA ARG A 121 -20.54 6.51 45.39
C ARG A 121 -22.01 6.66 45.04
N GLY A 122 -22.83 5.80 45.67
CA GLY A 122 -24.02 6.30 46.39
C GLY A 122 -25.35 5.58 46.18
N ASN A 123 -25.57 4.50 46.94
CA ASN A 123 -26.83 3.92 47.42
C ASN A 123 -28.18 4.44 46.85
N ARG A 124 -28.95 3.57 46.18
CA ARG A 124 -30.42 3.45 46.34
C ARG A 124 -30.85 1.99 46.23
N THR A 125 -31.79 1.64 47.09
CA THR A 125 -32.32 0.32 47.46
C THR A 125 -33.10 -0.39 46.36
N PRO A 126 -33.33 -1.72 46.49
CA PRO A 126 -34.11 -2.49 45.53
C PRO A 126 -35.59 -2.49 45.91
N THR A 127 -36.47 -2.21 44.96
CA THR A 127 -37.88 -2.60 45.06
C THR A 127 -38.36 -3.23 43.76
N SER A 128 -38.78 -4.48 43.90
CA SER A 128 -39.43 -5.32 42.92
C SER A 128 -40.75 -4.71 42.43
N LEU A 129 -41.09 -4.89 41.15
CA LEU A 129 -42.46 -5.28 40.76
C LEU A 129 -42.50 -5.98 39.38
N ARG A 130 -42.56 -7.31 39.45
CA ARG A 130 -43.44 -8.22 38.69
C ARG A 130 -44.23 -7.61 37.49
N ARG A 131 -44.11 -8.20 36.30
CA ARG A 131 -45.01 -9.25 35.76
C ARG A 131 -44.56 -9.74 34.38
N ARG A 132 -44.76 -11.05 34.20
CA ARG A 132 -44.52 -11.88 33.01
C ARG A 132 -45.52 -11.56 31.90
N HIS A 133 -45.16 -11.84 30.65
CA HIS A 133 -46.00 -12.67 29.79
C HIS A 133 -45.15 -13.52 28.85
N HIS A 134 -45.50 -14.81 28.83
CA HIS A 134 -45.04 -15.90 27.98
C HIS A 134 -45.92 -15.96 26.71
N SER A 135 -45.33 -16.32 25.57
CA SER A 135 -45.91 -17.18 24.50
C SER A 135 -44.91 -17.21 23.32
N SER A 136 -44.06 -18.24 23.18
CA SER A 136 -44.30 -19.59 22.64
C SER A 136 -44.36 -19.66 21.09
N LEU A 137 -43.31 -20.28 20.52
CA LEU A 137 -43.21 -21.16 19.34
C LEU A 137 -44.07 -20.88 18.10
N HIS A 138 -43.43 -20.84 16.94
CA HIS A 138 -43.70 -21.81 15.87
C HIS A 138 -42.47 -22.06 14.98
N HIS A 139 -42.10 -23.33 14.92
CA HIS A 139 -41.31 -23.99 13.88
C HIS A 139 -42.00 -23.82 12.52
N LEU A 140 -41.24 -23.66 11.44
CA LEU A 140 -41.51 -24.40 10.19
C LEU A 140 -40.20 -24.63 9.40
N LYS A 141 -39.81 -25.91 9.31
CA LYS A 141 -38.96 -26.45 8.26
C LYS A 141 -39.81 -26.53 6.98
N GLY A 142 -39.21 -26.37 5.81
CA GLY A 142 -39.90 -26.70 4.56
C GLY A 142 -39.11 -26.37 3.30
N LEU A 143 -38.33 -27.35 2.87
CA LEU A 143 -37.93 -27.73 1.49
C LEU A 143 -37.36 -26.65 0.56
#